data_AF-A0AAU6ZXU0-F1
#
_entry.id   AF-A0AAU6ZXU0-F1
#
_cell.length_a   1.000
_cell.length_b   1.000
_cell.length_c   1.000
_cell.angle_alpha   90.00
_cell.angle_beta   90.00
_cell.angle_gamma   90.00
#
_symmetry.space_group_name_H-M   'P 1'
#
loop_
_entity.id
_entity.type
_entity.pdbx_description
1 polymer ?
#
loop_
_entity_poly.entity_id
_entity_poly.type
_entity_poly.pdbx_seq_one_letter_code
_entity_poly.pdbx_strand_id
1 'polypeptide(L)'
;MQISALWTLTGTPERVRSVAPHDHFEAVAYSLMKHGDGASIELFGSRLGRMLLAEHASVVLTDAVPVFPVAYLAVPPACWYLSAAALSVVNLERVSRGLAPGRLLHVRKDSVTTTDYATATAGQRQAELAGIGFEVGESLIGCAVVVVDDVRVTGAAEQTIVHVLRAANPKVILPAYVAVCSPELAAAPHVERVLNHVAVTSPLDLLPAIEADRFCLTIRFLKFALASTDLAEFVTRCPQPVLLAMYDGALATGASFADAYAPGMATLRGQLGDFRYALARLRVGDVGLPVGGPDSTVAVGATAYSRFKHGSGSAAADFARRLATQYAEHHQLSGGERLWVTGSGYAQVPPAAAALVGPFVAALSDLAPGVDVRPLRIHRSGRTPGDYAAMSPADRDIALRDDCMFVESDADVRGELVVALDDIRVTGTHERAVNACLSAAGARWIDHLYLVDAAAFAASPQMESVLNLVAVRDVDEVLAIVMADDFVPNARVCRRVLTLPPEQLDTFVGRAPAVVLEWVRWAVQADLLATVEQFADGALRLCGGDGR
;
A
#
# COMPACT_ATOMS: atom_id res chain seq x y z
N MET A 1 -30.36 -18.95 -27.71
CA MET A 1 -28.96 -18.50 -27.59
C MET A 1 -28.11 -19.73 -27.80
N GLN A 2 -27.25 -19.73 -28.82
CA GLN A 2 -26.33 -20.85 -29.05
C GLN A 2 -25.24 -20.80 -27.97
N ILE A 3 -25.00 -21.93 -27.31
CA ILE A 3 -23.95 -22.04 -26.29
C ILE A 3 -22.73 -22.69 -26.95
N SER A 4 -21.57 -22.06 -26.78
CA SER A 4 -20.29 -22.62 -27.19
C SER A 4 -19.50 -23.07 -25.98
N ALA A 5 -18.91 -24.26 -26.05
CA ALA A 5 -18.10 -24.79 -24.97
C ALA A 5 -17.00 -25.69 -25.50
N LEU A 6 -15.81 -25.63 -24.89
CA LEU A 6 -14.72 -26.54 -25.27
C LEU A 6 -15.06 -27.99 -24.93
N TRP A 7 -15.71 -28.21 -23.79
CA TRP A 7 -16.13 -29.54 -23.35
C TRP A 7 -17.59 -29.58 -22.89
N THR A 8 -18.24 -30.72 -23.15
CA THR A 8 -19.46 -31.13 -22.43
C THR A 8 -19.07 -32.21 -21.42
N LEU A 9 -19.29 -31.95 -20.14
CA LEU A 9 -18.89 -32.83 -19.03
C LEU A 9 -20.03 -33.72 -18.57
N THR A 10 -19.74 -34.97 -18.27
CA THR A 10 -20.69 -35.96 -17.75
C THR A 10 -20.03 -36.86 -16.69
N GLY A 11 -20.79 -37.77 -16.09
CA GLY A 11 -20.34 -38.70 -15.05
C GLY A 11 -20.81 -38.30 -13.66
N THR A 12 -20.04 -38.67 -12.64
CA THR A 12 -20.26 -38.26 -11.25
C THR A 12 -19.23 -37.18 -10.87
N PRO A 13 -19.47 -36.40 -9.79
CA PRO A 13 -18.52 -35.39 -9.33
C PRO A 13 -17.09 -35.92 -9.14
N GLU A 14 -16.93 -37.17 -8.70
CA GLU A 14 -15.64 -37.81 -8.45
C GLU A 14 -15.00 -38.40 -9.72
N ARG A 15 -15.76 -38.50 -10.81
CA ARG A 15 -15.34 -39.11 -12.09
C ARG A 15 -15.87 -38.33 -13.28
N VAL A 16 -15.61 -37.02 -13.28
CA VAL A 16 -15.97 -36.13 -14.38
C VAL A 16 -15.15 -36.48 -15.62
N ARG A 17 -15.83 -36.57 -16.77
CA ARG A 17 -15.20 -36.82 -18.08
C ARG A 17 -15.92 -36.04 -19.18
N SER A 18 -15.26 -35.84 -20.32
CA SER A 18 -15.93 -35.33 -21.51
C SER A 18 -16.91 -36.37 -22.07
N VAL A 19 -17.98 -35.89 -22.70
CA VAL A 19 -18.90 -36.72 -23.49
C VAL A 19 -18.21 -37.25 -24.76
N ALA A 20 -17.27 -36.50 -25.33
CA ALA A 20 -16.50 -36.94 -26.50
C ALA A 20 -15.42 -37.96 -26.07
N PRO A 21 -15.43 -39.22 -26.55
CA PRO A 21 -14.60 -40.30 -26.00
C PRO A 21 -13.08 -40.10 -26.08
N HIS A 22 -12.62 -39.23 -26.98
CA HIS A 22 -11.19 -38.98 -27.23
C HIS A 22 -10.74 -37.58 -26.77
N ASP A 23 -11.63 -36.85 -26.11
CA ASP A 23 -11.37 -35.49 -25.68
C ASP A 23 -11.29 -35.46 -24.15
N HIS A 24 -10.10 -35.23 -23.61
CA HIS A 24 -9.88 -35.31 -22.17
C HIS A 24 -9.99 -33.93 -21.54
N PHE A 25 -10.92 -33.77 -20.60
CA PHE A 25 -11.03 -32.54 -19.81
C PHE A 25 -9.82 -32.42 -18.87
N GLU A 26 -9.11 -31.29 -18.96
CA GLU A 26 -7.89 -31.04 -18.20
C GLU A 26 -8.19 -30.51 -16.80
N ALA A 27 -8.74 -31.37 -15.93
CA ALA A 27 -9.22 -30.98 -14.61
C ALA A 27 -8.14 -30.36 -13.71
N VAL A 28 -6.88 -30.80 -13.83
CA VAL A 28 -5.73 -30.23 -13.10
C VAL A 28 -5.49 -28.77 -13.53
N ALA A 29 -5.36 -28.52 -14.84
CA ALA A 29 -5.19 -27.18 -15.38
C ALA A 29 -6.39 -26.28 -15.02
N TYR A 30 -7.61 -26.83 -15.05
CA TYR A 30 -8.81 -26.10 -14.66
C TYR A 30 -8.74 -25.65 -13.18
N SER A 31 -8.38 -26.56 -12.28
CA SER A 31 -8.21 -26.26 -10.85
C SER A 31 -7.17 -25.16 -10.63
N LEU A 32 -6.02 -25.23 -11.32
CA LEU A 32 -4.96 -24.22 -11.28
C LEU A 32 -5.43 -22.85 -11.83
N MET A 33 -6.09 -22.84 -12.98
CA MET A 33 -6.65 -21.63 -13.61
C MET A 33 -7.65 -20.93 -12.69
N LYS A 34 -8.54 -21.67 -12.01
CA LYS A 34 -9.52 -21.07 -11.08
C LYS A 34 -8.87 -20.32 -9.93
N HIS A 35 -7.63 -20.69 -9.60
CA HIS A 35 -6.84 -20.11 -8.52
C HIS A 35 -5.76 -19.15 -9.01
N GLY A 36 -5.65 -18.88 -10.32
CA GLY A 36 -4.78 -17.83 -10.84
C GLY A 36 -3.50 -18.28 -11.53
N ASP A 37 -3.35 -19.57 -11.87
CA ASP A 37 -2.22 -19.99 -12.71
C ASP A 37 -2.37 -19.45 -14.15
N GLY A 38 -1.49 -18.52 -14.52
CA GLY A 38 -1.51 -17.83 -15.82
C GLY A 38 -1.30 -18.75 -17.01
N ALA A 39 -0.55 -19.84 -16.85
CA ALA A 39 -0.33 -20.81 -17.93
C ALA A 39 -1.62 -21.56 -18.29
N SER A 40 -2.36 -21.99 -17.27
CA SER A 40 -3.65 -22.64 -17.43
C SER A 40 -4.73 -21.66 -17.92
N ILE A 41 -4.67 -20.40 -17.48
CA ILE A 41 -5.50 -19.30 -18.03
C ILE A 41 -5.26 -19.15 -19.53
N GLU A 42 -4.01 -19.02 -19.97
CA GLU A 42 -3.67 -18.85 -21.38
C GLU A 42 -4.07 -20.08 -22.22
N LEU A 43 -3.90 -21.28 -21.66
CA LEU A 43 -4.31 -22.53 -22.29
C LEU A 43 -5.80 -22.55 -22.62
N PHE A 44 -6.66 -22.26 -21.64
CA PHE A 44 -8.10 -22.26 -21.85
C PHE A 44 -8.58 -21.04 -22.62
N GLY A 45 -8.06 -19.85 -22.32
CA GLY A 45 -8.41 -18.61 -23.00
C GLY A 45 -8.09 -18.67 -24.49
N SER A 46 -6.91 -19.15 -24.88
CA SER A 46 -6.54 -19.29 -26.30
C SER A 46 -7.39 -20.34 -27.03
N ARG A 47 -7.82 -21.41 -26.36
CA ARG A 47 -8.76 -22.40 -26.91
C ARG A 47 -10.14 -21.80 -27.09
N LEU A 48 -10.64 -21.06 -26.10
CA LEU A 48 -11.91 -20.32 -26.19
C LEU A 48 -11.89 -19.31 -27.34
N GLY A 49 -10.81 -18.55 -27.48
CA GLY A 49 -10.62 -17.63 -28.59
C GLY A 49 -10.72 -18.33 -29.94
N ARG A 50 -10.00 -19.44 -30.14
CA ARG A 50 -10.06 -20.24 -31.38
C ARG A 50 -11.45 -20.84 -31.65
N MET A 51 -12.12 -21.33 -30.61
CA MET A 51 -13.50 -21.82 -30.71
C MET A 51 -14.45 -20.71 -31.16
N LEU A 52 -14.33 -19.51 -30.58
CA LEU A 52 -15.12 -18.34 -31.00
C LEU A 52 -14.89 -17.99 -32.47
N LEU A 53 -13.63 -18.02 -32.94
CA LEU A 53 -13.31 -17.78 -34.35
C LEU A 53 -13.94 -18.83 -35.28
N ALA A 54 -13.97 -20.09 -34.86
CA ALA A 54 -14.50 -21.19 -35.66
C ALA A 54 -16.04 -21.21 -35.71
N GLU A 55 -16.69 -20.92 -34.58
CA GLU A 55 -18.15 -21.07 -34.45
C GLU A 55 -18.91 -19.77 -34.72
N HIS A 56 -18.29 -18.61 -34.48
CA HIS A 56 -18.95 -17.31 -34.52
C HIS A 56 -18.23 -16.34 -35.44
N ALA A 57 -18.41 -16.56 -36.75
CA ALA A 57 -17.84 -15.70 -37.78
C ALA A 57 -18.17 -14.20 -37.58
N SER A 58 -19.29 -13.86 -36.96
CA SER A 58 -19.69 -12.48 -36.65
C SER A 58 -18.67 -11.73 -35.79
N VAL A 59 -17.90 -12.44 -34.94
CA VAL A 59 -16.88 -11.87 -34.05
C VAL A 59 -15.70 -11.30 -34.84
N VAL A 60 -15.44 -11.79 -36.05
CA VAL A 60 -14.26 -11.39 -36.87
C VAL A 60 -14.55 -11.02 -38.31
N LEU A 61 -15.79 -11.18 -38.79
CA LEU A 61 -16.19 -10.81 -40.15
C LEU A 61 -17.07 -9.55 -40.19
N THR A 62 -17.46 -9.00 -39.04
CA THR A 62 -18.35 -7.82 -38.99
C THR A 62 -17.71 -6.63 -38.30
N ASP A 63 -18.28 -5.46 -38.59
CA ASP A 63 -17.99 -4.18 -37.96
C ASP A 63 -18.40 -4.11 -36.48
N ALA A 64 -19.22 -5.06 -36.01
CA ALA A 64 -19.59 -5.17 -34.62
C ALA A 64 -18.37 -5.46 -33.76
N VAL A 65 -17.98 -4.48 -32.93
CA VAL A 65 -16.83 -4.59 -32.04
C VAL A 65 -17.14 -5.64 -30.96
N PRO A 66 -16.27 -6.67 -30.76
CA PRO A 66 -16.44 -7.62 -29.68
C PRO A 66 -16.25 -6.95 -28.32
N VAL A 67 -17.19 -7.16 -27.41
CA VAL A 67 -17.10 -6.67 -26.03
C VAL A 67 -17.23 -7.87 -25.10
N PHE A 68 -16.26 -8.02 -24.19
CA PHE A 68 -16.17 -9.12 -23.25
C PHE A 68 -16.51 -8.61 -21.85
N PRO A 69 -17.80 -8.58 -21.45
CA PRO A 69 -18.21 -8.09 -20.14
C PRO A 69 -17.90 -9.11 -19.05
N VAL A 70 -17.32 -8.63 -17.95
CA VAL A 70 -17.09 -9.43 -16.75
C VAL A 70 -17.49 -8.62 -15.53
N ALA A 71 -18.32 -9.22 -14.68
CA ALA A 71 -18.84 -8.58 -13.49
C ALA A 71 -17.98 -8.88 -12.26
N TYR A 72 -17.50 -7.85 -11.57
CA TYR A 72 -16.76 -7.97 -10.31
C TYR A 72 -16.80 -6.68 -9.50
N LEU A 73 -16.44 -6.75 -8.22
CA LEU A 73 -16.40 -5.57 -7.34
C LEU A 73 -15.02 -4.91 -7.37
N ALA A 74 -14.00 -5.62 -6.87
CA ALA A 74 -12.62 -5.13 -6.83
C ALA A 74 -11.63 -6.15 -7.41
N VAL A 75 -11.51 -7.33 -6.80
CA VAL A 75 -10.60 -8.38 -7.32
C VAL A 75 -11.26 -9.16 -8.46
N PRO A 76 -10.60 -9.29 -9.63
CA PRO A 76 -11.17 -10.02 -10.75
C PRO A 76 -11.41 -11.51 -10.47
N PRO A 77 -12.47 -12.12 -11.03
CA PRO A 77 -12.63 -13.57 -11.08
C PRO A 77 -11.75 -14.18 -12.19
N ALA A 78 -11.55 -15.50 -12.15
CA ALA A 78 -10.80 -16.23 -13.19
C ALA A 78 -11.35 -16.00 -14.61
N CYS A 79 -12.67 -15.84 -14.76
CA CYS A 79 -13.28 -15.57 -16.06
C CYS A 79 -12.89 -14.20 -16.67
N TRP A 80 -12.40 -13.25 -15.86
CA TRP A 80 -11.80 -12.02 -16.38
C TRP A 80 -10.53 -12.31 -17.16
N TYR A 81 -9.61 -13.08 -16.57
CA TYR A 81 -8.35 -13.45 -17.21
C TYR A 81 -8.57 -14.37 -18.42
N LEU A 82 -9.53 -15.29 -18.34
CA LEU A 82 -9.96 -16.09 -19.50
C LEU A 82 -10.47 -15.21 -20.64
N SER A 83 -11.29 -14.21 -20.32
CA SER A 83 -11.81 -13.26 -21.31
C SER A 83 -10.68 -12.49 -21.98
N ALA A 84 -9.68 -12.05 -21.20
CA ALA A 84 -8.52 -11.32 -21.71
C ALA A 84 -7.69 -12.17 -22.69
N ALA A 85 -7.41 -13.42 -22.33
CA ALA A 85 -6.67 -14.35 -23.19
C ALA A 85 -7.47 -14.72 -24.45
N ALA A 86 -8.77 -14.99 -24.34
CA ALA A 86 -9.63 -15.25 -25.50
C ALA A 86 -9.75 -14.03 -26.43
N LEU A 87 -9.91 -12.84 -25.86
CA LEU A 87 -9.96 -11.58 -26.60
C LEU A 87 -8.64 -11.31 -27.34
N SER A 88 -7.50 -11.68 -26.78
CA SER A 88 -6.20 -11.51 -27.44
C SER A 88 -6.12 -12.30 -28.75
N VAL A 89 -6.61 -13.55 -28.76
CA VAL A 89 -6.70 -14.37 -29.98
C VAL A 89 -7.69 -13.76 -30.98
N VAL A 90 -8.85 -13.30 -30.51
CA VAL A 90 -9.85 -12.63 -31.37
C VAL A 90 -9.29 -11.35 -31.98
N ASN A 91 -8.58 -10.55 -31.20
CA ASN A 91 -8.02 -9.27 -31.64
C ASN A 91 -6.91 -9.45 -32.68
N LEU A 92 -6.07 -10.47 -32.54
CA LEU A 92 -5.07 -10.82 -33.55
C LEU A 92 -5.73 -11.03 -34.92
N GLU A 93 -6.83 -11.78 -34.94
CA GLU A 93 -7.57 -12.09 -36.17
C GLU A 93 -8.36 -10.88 -36.71
N ARG A 94 -8.88 -10.02 -35.85
CA ARG A 94 -9.56 -8.78 -36.29
C ARG A 94 -8.59 -7.79 -36.91
N VAL A 95 -7.44 -7.59 -36.26
CA VAL A 95 -6.39 -6.68 -36.73
C VAL A 95 -5.83 -7.16 -38.07
N SER A 96 -5.61 -8.48 -38.25
CA SER A 96 -5.15 -9.04 -39.52
C SER A 96 -6.15 -8.80 -40.68
N ARG A 97 -7.42 -8.56 -40.36
CA ARG A 97 -8.51 -8.25 -41.30
C ARG A 97 -8.81 -6.75 -41.42
N GLY A 98 -8.06 -5.87 -40.76
CA GLY A 98 -8.28 -4.43 -40.78
C GLY A 98 -9.51 -3.98 -40.00
N LEU A 99 -10.02 -4.79 -39.07
CA LEU A 99 -11.16 -4.46 -38.22
C LEU A 99 -10.70 -3.90 -36.87
N ALA A 100 -11.53 -3.05 -36.26
CA ALA A 100 -11.26 -2.51 -34.93
C ALA A 100 -11.17 -3.63 -33.88
N PRO A 101 -10.19 -3.62 -32.96
CA PRO A 101 -10.08 -4.62 -31.91
C PRO A 101 -11.27 -4.55 -30.95
N GLY A 102 -11.61 -5.70 -30.37
CA GLY A 102 -12.54 -5.78 -29.25
C GLY A 102 -11.89 -5.35 -27.93
N ARG A 103 -12.69 -5.35 -26.87
CA ARG A 103 -12.30 -4.83 -25.55
C ARG A 103 -12.97 -5.58 -24.39
N LEU A 104 -12.32 -5.57 -23.24
CA LEU A 104 -12.93 -5.99 -21.98
C LEU A 104 -13.84 -4.88 -21.45
N LEU A 105 -14.95 -5.28 -20.83
CA LEU A 105 -15.86 -4.39 -20.12
C LEU A 105 -15.98 -4.85 -18.67
N HIS A 106 -15.68 -3.97 -17.73
CA HIS A 106 -16.02 -4.19 -16.33
C HIS A 106 -17.49 -3.84 -16.10
N VAL A 107 -18.30 -4.84 -15.78
CA VAL A 107 -19.66 -4.63 -15.28
C VAL A 107 -19.57 -4.43 -13.78
N ARG A 108 -19.87 -3.22 -13.30
CA ARG A 108 -19.74 -2.93 -11.87
C ARG A 108 -20.79 -3.72 -11.11
N LYS A 109 -20.35 -4.30 -10.00
CA LYS A 109 -21.18 -5.04 -9.06
C LYS A 109 -21.16 -4.28 -7.74
N ASP A 110 -22.30 -4.13 -7.07
CA ASP A 110 -22.38 -3.39 -5.79
C ASP A 110 -22.02 -4.23 -4.56
N SER A 111 -21.94 -5.55 -4.71
CA SER A 111 -21.75 -6.47 -3.59
C SER A 111 -21.07 -7.79 -4.01
N VAL A 112 -20.37 -8.43 -3.09
CA VAL A 112 -19.85 -9.80 -3.26
C VAL A 112 -20.78 -10.79 -2.59
N THR A 113 -20.90 -11.99 -3.17
CA THR A 113 -21.68 -13.05 -2.53
C THR A 113 -20.93 -13.56 -1.31
N THR A 114 -21.65 -13.67 -0.20
CA THR A 114 -21.18 -14.20 1.09
C THR A 114 -21.58 -15.65 1.29
N THR A 115 -22.57 -16.14 0.53
CA THR A 115 -23.06 -17.50 0.66
C THR A 115 -22.05 -18.52 0.14
N ASP A 116 -21.82 -19.58 0.92
CA ASP A 116 -21.13 -20.78 0.45
C ASP A 116 -22.03 -21.52 -0.55
N TYR A 117 -21.68 -21.39 -1.83
CA TYR A 117 -22.41 -22.00 -2.94
C TYR A 117 -22.50 -23.54 -2.86
N ALA A 118 -21.61 -24.17 -2.08
CA ALA A 118 -21.60 -25.63 -1.89
C ALA A 118 -22.68 -26.11 -0.93
N THR A 119 -23.13 -25.27 0.01
CA THR A 119 -24.10 -25.65 1.07
C THR A 119 -25.46 -24.98 0.91
N ALA A 120 -25.56 -23.93 0.08
CA ALA A 120 -26.80 -23.22 -0.14
C ALA A 120 -27.78 -23.89 -1.10
N THR A 121 -29.07 -23.77 -0.79
CA THR A 121 -30.15 -24.22 -1.67
C THR A 121 -30.18 -23.39 -2.98
N ALA A 122 -30.78 -23.93 -4.04
CA ALA A 122 -30.96 -23.19 -5.29
C ALA A 122 -31.75 -21.87 -5.10
N GLY A 123 -32.76 -21.87 -4.23
CA GLY A 123 -33.56 -20.68 -3.93
C GLY A 123 -32.77 -19.59 -3.19
N GLN A 124 -31.91 -19.96 -2.22
CA GLN A 124 -31.04 -19.01 -1.53
C GLN A 124 -30.02 -18.38 -2.49
N ARG A 125 -29.40 -19.18 -3.36
CA ARG A 125 -28.47 -18.69 -4.38
C ARG A 125 -29.15 -17.73 -5.36
N GLN A 126 -30.39 -18.02 -5.74
CA GLN A 126 -31.16 -17.16 -6.64
C GLN A 126 -31.58 -15.84 -5.96
N ALA A 127 -31.97 -15.89 -4.68
CA ALA A 127 -32.35 -14.69 -3.91
C ALA A 127 -31.15 -13.75 -3.68
N GLU A 128 -29.98 -14.29 -3.36
CA GLU A 128 -28.76 -13.49 -3.22
C GLU A 128 -28.33 -12.87 -4.56
N LEU A 129 -28.35 -13.65 -5.65
CA LEU A 129 -28.04 -13.14 -6.99
C LEU A 129 -29.02 -12.04 -7.45
N ALA A 130 -30.29 -12.15 -7.08
CA ALA A 130 -31.31 -11.13 -7.38
C ALA A 130 -31.12 -9.83 -6.57
N GLY A 131 -30.42 -9.88 -5.43
CA GLY A 131 -30.12 -8.72 -4.60
C GLY A 131 -28.88 -7.93 -5.05
N ILE A 132 -28.19 -8.37 -6.09
CA ILE A 132 -26.96 -7.75 -6.58
C ILE A 132 -27.29 -6.74 -7.68
N GLY A 133 -26.88 -5.49 -7.49
CA GLY A 133 -26.89 -4.47 -8.52
C GLY A 133 -25.77 -4.67 -9.53
N PHE A 134 -26.12 -4.58 -10.82
CA PHE A 134 -25.16 -4.57 -11.93
C PHE A 134 -25.30 -3.28 -12.72
N GLU A 135 -24.17 -2.63 -12.99
CA GLU A 135 -24.12 -1.41 -13.78
C GLU A 135 -23.19 -1.58 -14.99
N VAL A 136 -23.71 -1.27 -16.17
CA VAL A 136 -22.95 -1.25 -17.43
C VAL A 136 -22.63 0.21 -17.74
N GLY A 137 -21.37 0.60 -17.58
CA GLY A 137 -20.93 2.01 -17.65
C GLY A 137 -20.82 2.60 -19.06
N GLU A 138 -21.22 1.87 -20.10
CA GLU A 138 -20.99 2.24 -21.50
C GLU A 138 -21.98 1.58 -22.45
N SER A 139 -22.13 2.15 -23.67
CA SER A 139 -23.07 1.63 -24.66
C SER A 139 -22.61 0.31 -25.25
N LEU A 140 -23.52 -0.66 -25.34
CA LEU A 140 -23.34 -1.94 -26.04
C LEU A 140 -24.08 -1.99 -27.38
N ILE A 141 -24.71 -0.89 -27.80
CA ILE A 141 -25.49 -0.84 -29.04
C ILE A 141 -24.59 -1.15 -30.24
N GLY A 142 -24.98 -2.13 -31.04
CA GLY A 142 -24.23 -2.55 -32.23
C GLY A 142 -23.03 -3.47 -31.95
N CYS A 143 -22.68 -3.69 -30.68
CA CYS A 143 -21.57 -4.58 -30.30
C CYS A 143 -21.94 -6.06 -30.37
N ALA A 144 -20.93 -6.91 -30.58
CA ALA A 144 -21.02 -8.35 -30.38
C ALA A 144 -20.54 -8.67 -28.95
N VAL A 145 -21.47 -8.98 -28.05
CA VAL A 145 -21.16 -9.23 -26.64
C VAL A 145 -20.79 -10.69 -26.45
N VAL A 146 -19.58 -10.96 -25.97
CA VAL A 146 -19.07 -12.31 -25.72
C VAL A 146 -18.97 -12.54 -24.22
N VAL A 147 -19.88 -13.35 -23.67
CA VAL A 147 -19.90 -13.67 -22.25
C VAL A 147 -19.07 -14.92 -22.03
N VAL A 148 -17.88 -14.76 -21.44
CA VAL A 148 -17.01 -15.89 -21.12
C VAL A 148 -17.16 -16.26 -19.65
N ASP A 149 -17.33 -17.55 -19.39
CA ASP A 149 -17.28 -18.10 -18.05
C ASP A 149 -16.54 -19.44 -18.04
N ASP A 150 -16.23 -19.97 -16.86
CA ASP A 150 -15.45 -21.20 -16.75
C ASP A 150 -16.33 -22.46 -16.92
N VAL A 151 -17.23 -22.77 -15.97
CA VAL A 151 -18.09 -23.97 -16.05
C VAL A 151 -19.55 -23.60 -15.88
N ARG A 152 -20.36 -23.98 -16.87
CA ARG A 152 -21.82 -23.87 -16.76
C ARG A 152 -22.38 -25.11 -16.08
N VAL A 153 -22.75 -24.97 -14.81
CA VAL A 153 -23.49 -26.01 -14.06
C VAL A 153 -24.98 -25.90 -14.33
N THR A 154 -25.65 -24.87 -13.78
CA THR A 154 -27.11 -24.67 -13.94
C THR A 154 -27.47 -23.51 -14.86
N GLY A 155 -26.53 -22.58 -15.10
CA GLY A 155 -26.74 -21.37 -15.90
C GLY A 155 -27.46 -20.21 -15.17
N ALA A 156 -27.69 -20.29 -13.85
CA ALA A 156 -28.39 -19.23 -13.11
C ALA A 156 -27.62 -17.89 -13.09
N ALA A 157 -26.29 -17.94 -12.92
CA ALA A 157 -25.44 -16.75 -12.99
C ALA A 157 -25.43 -16.13 -14.40
N GLU A 158 -25.31 -16.96 -15.44
CA GLU A 158 -25.45 -16.58 -16.85
C GLU A 158 -26.76 -15.83 -17.10
N GLN A 159 -27.89 -16.37 -16.65
CA GLN A 159 -29.20 -15.76 -16.91
C GLN A 159 -29.31 -14.35 -16.32
N THR A 160 -28.73 -14.14 -15.14
CA THR A 160 -28.74 -12.84 -14.46
C THR A 160 -27.95 -11.80 -15.25
N ILE A 161 -26.70 -12.12 -15.60
CA ILE A 161 -25.86 -11.17 -16.36
C ILE A 161 -26.38 -10.96 -17.79
N VAL A 162 -26.87 -12.00 -18.45
CA VAL A 162 -27.45 -11.90 -19.79
C VAL A 162 -28.71 -11.04 -19.80
N HIS A 163 -29.52 -11.08 -18.73
CA HIS A 163 -30.67 -10.18 -18.60
C HIS A 163 -30.23 -8.70 -18.58
N VAL A 164 -29.23 -8.37 -17.76
CA VAL A 164 -28.65 -7.02 -17.67
C VAL A 164 -28.06 -6.59 -19.01
N LEU A 165 -27.28 -7.46 -19.66
CA LEU A 165 -26.65 -7.17 -20.94
C LEU A 165 -27.67 -6.99 -22.09
N ARG A 166 -28.78 -7.74 -22.08
CA ARG A 166 -29.86 -7.56 -23.06
C ARG A 166 -30.52 -6.19 -22.95
N ALA A 167 -30.66 -5.65 -21.75
CA ALA A 167 -31.23 -4.32 -21.55
C ALA A 167 -30.36 -3.22 -22.20
N ALA A 168 -29.06 -3.47 -22.39
CA ALA A 168 -28.14 -2.57 -23.10
C ALA A 168 -28.19 -2.69 -24.64
N ASN A 169 -29.13 -3.48 -25.18
CA ASN A 169 -29.43 -3.64 -26.61
C ASN A 169 -28.23 -3.96 -27.53
N PRO A 170 -27.41 -4.99 -27.24
CA PRO A 170 -26.34 -5.43 -28.12
C PRO A 170 -26.85 -6.08 -29.41
N LYS A 171 -26.01 -6.09 -30.45
CA LYS A 171 -26.34 -6.73 -31.73
C LYS A 171 -26.50 -8.24 -31.58
N VAL A 172 -25.64 -8.86 -30.77
CA VAL A 172 -25.67 -10.29 -30.45
C VAL A 172 -25.03 -10.53 -29.09
N ILE A 173 -25.48 -11.59 -28.40
CA ILE A 173 -24.86 -12.09 -27.18
C ILE A 173 -24.42 -13.55 -27.42
N LEU A 174 -23.15 -13.82 -27.22
CA LEU A 174 -22.46 -15.08 -27.48
C LEU A 174 -21.87 -15.63 -26.18
N PRO A 175 -22.53 -16.60 -25.52
CA PRO A 175 -21.95 -17.27 -24.36
C PRO A 175 -20.88 -18.28 -24.79
N ALA A 176 -19.76 -18.27 -24.08
CA ALA A 176 -18.64 -19.18 -24.29
C ALA A 176 -18.13 -19.73 -22.95
N TYR A 177 -17.96 -21.04 -22.87
CA TYR A 177 -17.58 -21.72 -21.63
C TYR A 177 -16.34 -22.59 -21.81
N VAL A 178 -15.50 -22.68 -20.78
CA VAL A 178 -14.49 -23.75 -20.76
C VAL A 178 -15.21 -25.09 -20.78
N ALA A 179 -16.24 -25.29 -19.96
CA ALA A 179 -17.06 -26.48 -20.05
C ALA A 179 -18.53 -26.29 -19.66
N VAL A 180 -19.39 -27.20 -20.11
CA VAL A 180 -20.81 -27.27 -19.74
C VAL A 180 -21.12 -28.63 -19.14
N CYS A 181 -21.73 -28.68 -17.95
CA CYS A 181 -22.16 -29.93 -17.34
C CYS A 181 -23.42 -30.48 -18.03
N SER A 182 -23.48 -31.80 -18.21
CA SER A 182 -24.72 -32.49 -18.58
C SER A 182 -25.77 -32.34 -17.47
N PRO A 183 -27.07 -32.46 -17.78
CA PRO A 183 -28.14 -32.31 -16.79
C PRO A 183 -27.95 -33.21 -15.55
N GLU A 184 -27.43 -34.43 -15.74
CA GLU A 184 -27.18 -35.39 -14.66
C GLU A 184 -26.04 -34.90 -13.75
N LEU A 185 -24.95 -34.41 -14.32
CA LEU A 185 -23.82 -33.90 -13.55
C LEU A 185 -24.15 -32.58 -12.86
N ALA A 186 -24.93 -31.71 -13.52
CA ALA A 186 -25.39 -30.44 -12.99
C ALA A 186 -26.32 -30.58 -11.78
N ALA A 187 -26.98 -31.74 -11.63
CA ALA A 187 -27.82 -32.05 -10.48
C ALA A 187 -27.01 -32.32 -9.20
N ALA A 188 -25.69 -32.55 -9.31
CA ALA A 188 -24.82 -32.80 -8.16
C ALA A 188 -24.28 -31.48 -7.58
N PRO A 189 -24.68 -31.05 -6.37
CA PRO A 189 -24.37 -29.72 -5.84
C PRO A 189 -22.87 -29.49 -5.58
N HIS A 190 -22.07 -30.56 -5.42
CA HIS A 190 -20.65 -30.46 -5.10
C HIS A 190 -19.71 -30.60 -6.31
N VAL A 191 -20.21 -30.78 -7.54
CA VAL A 191 -19.34 -30.97 -8.71
C VAL A 191 -18.34 -29.83 -8.89
N GLU A 192 -18.79 -28.58 -8.75
CA GLU A 192 -17.91 -27.42 -8.91
C GLU A 192 -16.78 -27.45 -7.87
N ARG A 193 -17.11 -27.74 -6.61
CA ARG A 193 -16.13 -27.87 -5.53
C ARG A 193 -15.07 -28.93 -5.85
N VAL A 194 -15.49 -30.10 -6.35
CA VAL A 194 -14.55 -31.16 -6.71
C VAL A 194 -13.60 -30.71 -7.82
N LEU A 195 -14.13 -30.09 -8.88
CA LEU A 195 -13.32 -29.60 -9.99
C LEU A 195 -12.32 -28.51 -9.57
N ASN A 196 -12.72 -27.62 -8.66
CA ASN A 196 -11.86 -26.53 -8.20
C ASN A 196 -10.65 -27.02 -7.41
N HIS A 197 -10.77 -28.14 -6.69
CA HIS A 197 -9.75 -28.61 -5.74
C HIS A 197 -9.04 -29.89 -6.19
N VAL A 198 -9.08 -30.21 -7.49
CA VAL A 198 -8.34 -31.36 -8.03
C VAL A 198 -6.83 -31.22 -7.83
N ALA A 199 -6.30 -30.02 -8.05
CA ALA A 199 -4.86 -29.74 -7.96
C ALA A 199 -4.52 -28.75 -6.84
N VAL A 200 -5.42 -27.80 -6.55
CA VAL A 200 -5.19 -26.75 -5.55
C VAL A 200 -5.95 -27.09 -4.28
N THR A 201 -5.21 -27.52 -3.27
CA THR A 201 -5.70 -27.90 -1.94
C THR A 201 -5.12 -27.02 -0.83
N SER A 202 -4.00 -26.35 -1.11
CA SER A 202 -3.34 -25.35 -0.26
C SER A 202 -2.97 -24.11 -1.09
N PRO A 203 -2.92 -22.88 -0.50
CA PRO A 203 -2.33 -21.72 -1.18
C PRO A 203 -0.87 -21.95 -1.59
N LEU A 204 -0.17 -22.87 -0.92
CA LEU A 204 1.21 -23.26 -1.26
C LEU A 204 1.31 -23.91 -2.65
N ASP A 205 0.23 -24.54 -3.14
CA ASP A 205 0.20 -25.19 -4.47
C ASP A 205 0.36 -24.18 -5.62
N LEU A 206 0.16 -22.87 -5.35
CA LEU A 206 0.33 -21.79 -6.33
C LEU A 206 1.71 -21.13 -6.27
N LEU A 207 2.58 -21.49 -5.32
CA LEU A 207 3.94 -20.95 -5.26
C LEU A 207 4.73 -21.18 -6.56
N PRO A 208 4.65 -22.34 -7.25
CA PRO A 208 5.31 -22.51 -8.54
C PRO A 208 4.85 -21.53 -9.63
N ALA A 209 3.57 -21.12 -9.62
CA ALA A 209 3.06 -20.12 -10.56
C ALA A 209 3.53 -18.71 -10.18
N ILE A 210 3.59 -18.41 -8.89
CA ILE A 210 4.07 -17.14 -8.32
C ILE A 210 5.57 -16.96 -8.59
N GLU A 211 6.38 -17.96 -8.28
CA GLU A 211 7.83 -17.98 -8.49
C GLU A 211 8.21 -17.84 -9.97
N ALA A 212 7.34 -18.33 -10.86
CA ALA A 212 7.50 -18.19 -12.31
C ALA A 212 7.01 -16.85 -12.87
N ASP A 213 6.51 -15.93 -12.03
CA ASP A 213 5.90 -14.65 -12.43
C ASP A 213 4.71 -14.81 -13.41
N ARG A 214 3.90 -15.84 -13.19
CA ARG A 214 2.71 -16.15 -14.00
C ARG A 214 1.43 -16.18 -13.17
N PHE A 215 1.49 -15.74 -11.93
CA PHE A 215 0.33 -15.77 -11.04
C PHE A 215 -0.56 -14.55 -11.25
N CYS A 216 -1.87 -14.78 -11.34
CA CYS A 216 -2.90 -13.75 -11.44
C CYS A 216 -3.80 -13.82 -10.20
N LEU A 217 -3.85 -12.75 -9.40
CA LEU A 217 -4.72 -12.74 -8.22
C LEU A 217 -6.18 -12.83 -8.63
N THR A 218 -6.88 -13.88 -8.17
CA THR A 218 -8.32 -14.04 -8.34
C THR A 218 -9.04 -13.87 -7.01
N ILE A 219 -10.30 -13.41 -7.03
CA ILE A 219 -11.12 -13.31 -5.81
C ILE A 219 -11.31 -14.68 -5.13
N ARG A 220 -11.29 -15.77 -5.91
CA ARG A 220 -11.38 -17.14 -5.37
C ARG A 220 -10.11 -17.51 -4.61
N PHE A 221 -8.94 -17.31 -5.21
CA PHE A 221 -7.68 -17.55 -4.52
C PHE A 221 -7.54 -16.67 -3.28
N LEU A 222 -7.91 -15.39 -3.35
CA LEU A 222 -7.85 -14.49 -2.20
C LEU A 222 -8.67 -15.01 -1.02
N LYS A 223 -9.95 -15.34 -1.24
CA LYS A 223 -10.82 -15.94 -0.21
C LYS A 223 -10.24 -17.25 0.34
N PHE A 224 -9.73 -18.09 -0.57
CA PHE A 224 -9.16 -19.40 -0.23
C PHE A 224 -7.90 -19.28 0.63
N ALA A 225 -6.95 -18.43 0.23
CA ALA A 225 -5.71 -18.19 0.95
C ALA A 225 -5.97 -17.54 2.32
N LEU A 226 -6.83 -16.52 2.37
CA LEU A 226 -7.17 -15.83 3.62
C LEU A 226 -7.86 -16.74 4.67
N ALA A 227 -8.58 -17.75 4.20
CA ALA A 227 -9.23 -18.75 5.06
C ALA A 227 -8.34 -19.96 5.39
N SER A 228 -7.17 -20.09 4.77
CA SER A 228 -6.33 -21.28 4.88
C SER A 228 -5.49 -21.28 6.17
N THR A 229 -5.35 -22.45 6.77
CA THR A 229 -4.39 -22.69 7.85
C THR A 229 -2.94 -22.55 7.40
N ASP A 230 -2.68 -22.73 6.11
CA ASP A 230 -1.34 -22.68 5.52
C ASP A 230 -0.92 -21.25 5.15
N LEU A 231 -1.78 -20.25 5.40
CA LEU A 231 -1.48 -18.86 5.07
C LEU A 231 -0.19 -18.39 5.75
N ALA A 232 0.04 -18.76 7.01
CA ALA A 232 1.24 -18.37 7.73
C ALA A 232 2.52 -18.86 7.04
N GLU A 233 2.53 -20.08 6.51
CA GLU A 233 3.66 -20.57 5.73
C GLU A 233 3.73 -19.87 4.36
N PHE A 234 2.60 -19.74 3.68
CA PHE A 234 2.51 -19.11 2.37
C PHE A 234 3.10 -17.70 2.36
N VAL A 235 2.74 -16.86 3.34
CA VAL A 235 3.21 -15.48 3.39
C VAL A 235 4.73 -15.36 3.61
N THR A 236 5.38 -16.36 4.23
CA THR A 236 6.85 -16.36 4.39
C THR A 236 7.61 -16.64 3.11
N ARG A 237 6.95 -17.26 2.12
CA ARG A 237 7.55 -17.66 0.84
C ARG A 237 7.07 -16.81 -0.33
N CYS A 238 5.95 -16.12 -0.16
CA CYS A 238 5.33 -15.32 -1.21
C CYS A 238 6.06 -13.97 -1.37
N PRO A 239 6.35 -13.52 -2.61
CA PRO A 239 6.89 -12.20 -2.85
C PRO A 239 5.98 -11.09 -2.33
N GLN A 240 6.57 -10.04 -1.78
CA GLN A 240 5.86 -8.89 -1.20
C GLN A 240 4.82 -8.25 -2.15
N PRO A 241 5.07 -8.06 -3.46
CA PRO A 241 4.07 -7.49 -4.36
C PRO A 241 2.77 -8.30 -4.45
N VAL A 242 2.85 -9.64 -4.37
CA VAL A 242 1.67 -10.51 -4.37
C VAL A 242 0.91 -10.38 -3.05
N LEU A 243 1.62 -10.31 -1.92
CA LEU A 243 1.02 -10.10 -0.60
C LEU A 243 0.32 -8.74 -0.50
N LEU A 244 0.92 -7.68 -1.07
CA LEU A 244 0.30 -6.36 -1.17
C LEU A 244 -0.97 -6.41 -2.02
N ALA A 245 -0.90 -7.01 -3.21
CA ALA A 245 -2.07 -7.17 -4.07
C ALA A 245 -3.21 -7.94 -3.38
N MET A 246 -2.89 -8.97 -2.59
CA MET A 246 -3.87 -9.70 -1.78
C MET A 246 -4.50 -8.80 -0.71
N TYR A 247 -3.68 -8.05 0.02
CA TYR A 247 -4.12 -7.15 1.08
C TYR A 247 -5.00 -6.02 0.54
N ASP A 248 -4.55 -5.33 -0.51
CA ASP A 248 -5.28 -4.25 -1.19
C ASP A 248 -6.56 -4.77 -1.83
N GLY A 249 -6.51 -5.95 -2.47
CA GLY A 249 -7.66 -6.60 -3.04
C GLY A 249 -8.75 -6.91 -2.00
N ALA A 250 -8.35 -7.35 -0.80
CA ALA A 250 -9.28 -7.60 0.29
C ALA A 250 -9.93 -6.31 0.80
N LEU A 251 -9.15 -5.24 0.99
CA LEU A 251 -9.66 -3.94 1.42
C LEU A 251 -10.59 -3.30 0.39
N ALA A 252 -10.21 -3.32 -0.89
CA ALA A 252 -11.00 -2.78 -1.99
C ALA A 252 -12.32 -3.55 -2.18
N THR A 253 -12.38 -4.81 -1.77
CA THR A 253 -13.63 -5.59 -1.74
C THR A 253 -14.60 -5.10 -0.65
N GLY A 254 -14.10 -4.38 0.36
CA GLY A 254 -14.89 -3.68 1.37
C GLY A 254 -14.66 -4.15 2.80
N ALA A 255 -15.06 -3.32 3.76
CA ALA A 255 -14.85 -3.58 5.20
C ALA A 255 -15.47 -4.91 5.66
N SER A 256 -16.69 -5.24 5.20
CA SER A 256 -17.35 -6.51 5.54
C SER A 256 -16.58 -7.75 5.07
N PHE A 257 -15.87 -7.65 3.93
CA PHE A 257 -14.98 -8.71 3.47
C PHE A 257 -13.76 -8.84 4.37
N ALA A 258 -13.09 -7.72 4.65
CA ALA A 258 -11.91 -7.71 5.52
C ALA A 258 -12.23 -8.27 6.92
N ASP A 259 -13.41 -7.92 7.48
CA ASP A 259 -13.89 -8.42 8.76
C ASP A 259 -14.15 -9.94 8.73
N ALA A 260 -14.78 -10.44 7.66
CA ALA A 260 -15.05 -11.87 7.49
C ALA A 260 -13.76 -12.72 7.42
N TYR A 261 -12.64 -12.12 7.02
CA TYR A 261 -11.33 -12.75 6.92
C TYR A 261 -10.29 -12.15 7.88
N ALA A 262 -10.74 -11.57 9.01
CA ALA A 262 -9.87 -10.83 9.93
C ALA A 262 -8.58 -11.57 10.35
N PRO A 263 -8.59 -12.89 10.68
CA PRO A 263 -7.35 -13.62 10.99
C PRO A 263 -6.36 -13.68 9.83
N GLY A 264 -6.85 -13.89 8.61
CA GLY A 264 -6.02 -13.90 7.41
C GLY A 264 -5.46 -12.51 7.10
N MET A 265 -6.27 -11.47 7.28
CA MET A 265 -5.86 -10.08 7.13
C MET A 265 -4.77 -9.68 8.14
N ALA A 266 -4.90 -10.12 9.39
CA ALA A 266 -3.88 -9.90 10.41
C ALA A 266 -2.56 -10.61 10.06
N THR A 267 -2.63 -11.83 9.50
CA THR A 267 -1.45 -12.57 9.04
C THR A 267 -0.75 -11.87 7.88
N LEU A 268 -1.50 -11.41 6.86
CA LEU A 268 -0.94 -10.62 5.76
C LEU A 268 -0.29 -9.35 6.27
N ARG A 269 -0.98 -8.58 7.11
CA ARG A 269 -0.45 -7.34 7.69
C ARG A 269 0.82 -7.60 8.51
N GLY A 270 0.82 -8.66 9.32
CA GLY A 270 1.99 -9.06 10.11
C GLY A 270 3.20 -9.41 9.26
N GLN A 271 3.00 -10.08 8.12
CA GLN A 271 4.09 -10.42 7.21
C GLN A 271 4.57 -9.21 6.41
N LEU A 272 3.65 -8.42 5.87
CA LEU A 272 4.00 -7.24 5.09
C LEU A 272 4.79 -6.25 5.95
N GLY A 273 4.45 -6.17 7.25
CA GLY A 273 5.05 -5.26 8.21
C GLY A 273 4.88 -3.80 7.81
N ASP A 274 5.17 -2.86 8.71
CA ASP A 274 5.37 -1.47 8.26
C ASP A 274 6.67 -1.41 7.44
N PHE A 275 6.66 -0.79 6.25
CA PHE A 275 7.91 -0.57 5.51
C PHE A 275 8.80 0.34 6.36
N ARG A 276 9.98 -0.16 6.71
CA ARG A 276 10.97 0.57 7.50
C ARG A 276 12.24 0.74 6.68
N TYR A 277 12.56 1.98 6.34
CA TYR A 277 13.77 2.30 5.62
C TYR A 277 14.63 3.28 6.40
N ALA A 278 15.95 3.13 6.31
CA ALA A 278 16.89 4.09 6.86
C ALA A 278 18.04 4.32 5.88
N LEU A 279 18.44 5.58 5.68
CA LEU A 279 19.59 5.92 4.82
C LEU A 279 20.89 5.33 5.37
N ALA A 280 21.04 5.24 6.68
CA ALA A 280 22.16 4.59 7.35
C ALA A 280 21.69 3.66 8.47
N ARG A 281 22.41 2.57 8.70
CA ARG A 281 22.16 1.64 9.81
C ARG A 281 23.44 1.41 10.60
N LEU A 282 23.38 1.65 11.91
CA LEU A 282 24.47 1.37 12.84
C LEU A 282 24.41 -0.07 13.33
N ARG A 283 25.57 -0.71 13.44
CA ARG A 283 25.76 -2.10 13.88
C ARG A 283 26.55 -2.15 15.17
N VAL A 284 26.38 -3.22 15.95
CA VAL A 284 27.18 -3.45 17.16
C VAL A 284 28.67 -3.43 16.81
N GLY A 285 29.41 -2.50 17.43
CA GLY A 285 30.83 -2.25 17.15
C GLY A 285 31.11 -0.93 16.44
N ASP A 286 30.10 -0.28 15.85
CA ASP A 286 30.24 1.06 15.28
C ASP A 286 30.47 2.10 16.38
N VAL A 287 31.39 3.05 16.12
CA VAL A 287 31.71 4.17 17.02
C VAL A 287 30.95 5.46 16.67
N GLY A 288 29.95 5.36 15.79
CA GLY A 288 29.12 6.49 15.34
C GLY A 288 28.93 6.49 13.82
N LEU A 289 28.39 7.59 13.29
CA LEU A 289 28.30 7.80 11.84
C LEU A 289 29.69 8.10 11.24
N PRO A 290 29.96 7.73 9.97
CA PRO A 290 31.22 8.07 9.33
C PRO A 290 31.37 9.59 9.22
N VAL A 291 32.58 10.10 9.46
CA VAL A 291 32.90 11.50 9.16
C VAL A 291 33.12 11.62 7.64
N GLY A 292 32.04 11.91 6.91
CA GLY A 292 32.10 12.19 5.49
C GLY A 292 32.69 13.57 5.19
N GLY A 293 33.60 13.66 4.22
CA GLY A 293 33.98 14.93 3.57
C GLY A 293 32.96 15.37 2.50
N PRO A 294 33.14 16.54 1.87
CA PRO A 294 32.22 17.07 0.84
C PRO A 294 32.00 16.11 -0.34
N ASP A 295 33.00 15.26 -0.65
CA ASP A 295 32.98 14.28 -1.75
C ASP A 295 32.69 12.83 -1.28
N SER A 296 32.21 12.62 -0.05
CA SER A 296 32.00 11.25 0.46
C SER A 296 30.73 10.60 -0.10
N THR A 297 30.83 9.34 -0.50
CA THR A 297 29.70 8.47 -0.92
C THR A 297 28.86 7.95 0.25
N VAL A 298 29.05 8.49 1.46
CA VAL A 298 28.34 8.04 2.66
C VAL A 298 26.89 8.54 2.61
N ALA A 299 25.95 7.61 2.76
CA ALA A 299 24.51 7.91 2.73
C ALA A 299 24.09 8.94 3.80
N VAL A 300 24.67 8.86 5.01
CA VAL A 300 24.54 9.85 6.09
C VAL A 300 25.89 10.07 6.76
N GLY A 301 26.54 11.21 6.49
CA GLY A 301 27.78 11.61 7.16
C GLY A 301 27.51 12.34 8.49
N ALA A 302 28.37 12.13 9.49
CA ALA A 302 28.23 12.72 10.83
C ALA A 302 28.14 14.26 10.81
N THR A 303 28.94 14.92 9.96
CA THR A 303 28.91 16.39 9.79
C THR A 303 27.59 16.88 9.23
N ALA A 304 27.10 16.27 8.15
CA ALA A 304 25.83 16.64 7.53
C ALA A 304 24.65 16.39 8.48
N TYR A 305 24.66 15.25 9.18
CA TYR A 305 23.65 14.91 10.19
C TYR A 305 23.64 15.91 11.36
N SER A 306 24.82 16.26 11.90
CA SER A 306 24.93 17.23 12.98
C SER A 306 24.48 18.63 12.56
N ARG A 307 24.81 19.10 11.34
CA ARG A 307 24.31 20.36 10.77
C ARG A 307 22.79 20.34 10.57
N PHE A 308 22.24 19.23 10.07
CA PHE A 308 20.80 19.02 9.95
C PHE A 308 20.09 19.16 11.30
N LYS A 309 20.60 18.48 12.35
CA LYS A 309 20.04 18.58 13.72
C LYS A 309 20.06 20.00 14.27
N HIS A 310 20.93 20.88 13.76
CA HIS A 310 21.04 22.29 14.14
C HIS A 310 20.40 23.25 13.11
N GLY A 311 19.60 22.76 12.18
CA GLY A 311 18.75 23.60 11.33
C GLY A 311 19.32 23.96 9.96
N SER A 312 20.29 23.21 9.43
CA SER A 312 20.71 23.38 8.04
C SER A 312 19.64 22.84 7.07
N GLY A 313 18.95 23.74 6.35
CA GLY A 313 17.91 23.39 5.39
C GLY A 313 18.42 22.64 4.16
N SER A 314 19.61 22.96 3.67
CA SER A 314 20.29 22.22 2.60
C SER A 314 20.57 20.77 2.97
N ALA A 315 21.04 20.51 4.20
CA ALA A 315 21.20 19.15 4.69
C ALA A 315 19.85 18.42 4.82
N ALA A 316 18.81 19.09 5.34
CA ALA A 316 17.46 18.51 5.41
C ALA A 316 16.92 18.15 4.02
N ALA A 317 17.06 19.06 3.05
CA ALA A 317 16.58 18.86 1.69
C ALA A 317 17.34 17.75 0.95
N ASP A 318 18.65 17.62 1.15
CA ASP A 318 19.44 16.51 0.61
C ASP A 318 18.97 15.16 1.16
N PHE A 319 18.84 15.05 2.48
CA PHE A 319 18.34 13.82 3.10
C PHE A 319 16.92 13.46 2.67
N ALA A 320 16.02 14.44 2.62
CA ALA A 320 14.64 14.24 2.19
C ALA A 320 14.54 13.76 0.73
N ARG A 321 15.34 14.31 -0.19
CA ARG A 321 15.40 13.86 -1.58
C ARG A 321 15.86 12.41 -1.71
N ARG A 322 16.90 12.02 -0.93
CA ARG A 322 17.40 10.63 -0.92
C ARG A 322 16.34 9.67 -0.40
N LEU A 323 15.65 10.03 0.69
CA LEU A 323 14.52 9.26 1.22
C LEU A 323 13.39 9.12 0.18
N ALA A 324 12.98 10.21 -0.46
CA ALA A 324 11.90 10.20 -1.46
C ALA A 324 12.24 9.33 -2.68
N THR A 325 13.49 9.40 -3.15
CA THR A 325 13.98 8.58 -4.26
C THR A 325 13.86 7.09 -3.93
N GLN A 326 14.38 6.69 -2.77
CA GLN A 326 14.33 5.30 -2.31
C GLN A 326 12.91 4.80 -2.07
N TYR A 327 12.04 5.67 -1.56
CA TYR A 327 10.63 5.36 -1.37
C TYR A 327 9.91 5.12 -2.71
N ALA A 328 10.10 6.01 -3.69
CA ALA A 328 9.51 5.89 -5.03
C ALA A 328 9.98 4.63 -5.76
N GLU A 329 11.27 4.28 -5.64
CA GLU A 329 11.85 3.05 -6.21
C GLU A 329 11.22 1.78 -5.61
N HIS A 330 10.87 1.79 -4.31
CA HIS A 330 10.28 0.63 -3.63
C HIS A 330 8.79 0.45 -3.94
N HIS A 331 8.01 1.53 -3.90
CA HIS A 331 6.54 1.45 -3.91
C HIS A 331 5.89 1.47 -5.29
N GLN A 332 6.63 1.68 -6.39
CA GLN A 332 6.08 1.77 -7.76
C GLN A 332 4.77 2.57 -7.83
N LEU A 333 4.77 3.76 -7.21
CA LEU A 333 3.56 4.54 -6.99
C LEU A 333 2.82 4.81 -8.30
N SER A 334 1.52 4.53 -8.32
CA SER A 334 0.68 4.68 -9.51
C SER A 334 -0.30 5.84 -9.34
N GLY A 335 -0.69 6.48 -10.45
CA GLY A 335 -1.52 7.68 -10.37
C GLY A 335 -2.91 7.44 -9.77
N GLY A 336 -3.43 8.43 -9.05
CA GLY A 336 -4.77 8.40 -8.44
C GLY A 336 -4.79 8.13 -6.93
N GLU A 337 -3.63 7.86 -6.32
CA GLU A 337 -3.48 7.66 -4.88
C GLU A 337 -3.25 9.00 -4.15
N ARG A 338 -3.73 9.08 -2.89
CA ARG A 338 -3.34 10.16 -1.96
C ARG A 338 -2.38 9.60 -0.92
N LEU A 339 -1.31 10.34 -0.66
CA LEU A 339 -0.27 9.99 0.30
C LEU A 339 -0.03 11.15 1.26
N TRP A 340 -0.12 10.89 2.55
CA TRP A 340 0.21 11.87 3.59
C TRP A 340 1.64 11.68 4.08
N VAL A 341 2.37 12.76 4.32
CA VAL A 341 3.74 12.72 4.83
C VAL A 341 3.80 13.49 6.14
N THR A 342 4.20 12.83 7.23
CA THR A 342 4.34 13.44 8.55
C THR A 342 5.76 13.31 9.08
N GLY A 343 6.12 14.16 10.03
CA GLY A 343 7.26 13.96 10.91
C GLY A 343 6.82 13.46 12.30
N SER A 344 7.78 13.41 13.23
CA SER A 344 7.51 13.27 14.66
C SER A 344 6.56 14.35 15.18
N GLY A 345 5.61 13.97 16.04
CA GLY A 345 4.62 14.89 16.62
C GLY A 345 5.24 15.87 17.63
N TYR A 346 4.78 17.13 17.61
CA TYR A 346 5.28 18.18 18.50
C TYR A 346 4.19 19.16 18.93
N ALA A 347 4.43 19.89 20.03
CA ALA A 347 3.51 20.88 20.56
C ALA A 347 3.62 22.19 19.76
N GLN A 348 4.57 23.05 20.11
CA GLN A 348 4.76 24.35 19.46
C GLN A 348 6.06 24.39 18.64
N VAL A 349 7.20 24.13 19.27
CA VAL A 349 8.50 24.22 18.60
C VAL A 349 8.82 22.90 17.88
N PRO A 350 9.10 22.92 16.56
CA PRO A 350 9.32 21.70 15.79
C PRO A 350 10.66 21.02 16.13
N PRO A 351 10.73 19.68 16.08
CA PRO A 351 12.00 18.94 16.08
C PRO A 351 12.71 19.10 14.73
N ALA A 352 13.99 18.72 14.66
CA ALA A 352 14.76 18.77 13.42
C ALA A 352 14.13 17.93 12.29
N ALA A 353 13.57 16.75 12.63
CA ALA A 353 12.88 15.87 11.68
C ALA A 353 11.72 16.55 10.94
N ALA A 354 11.07 17.56 11.51
CA ALA A 354 10.01 18.30 10.83
C ALA A 354 10.50 19.01 9.55
N ALA A 355 11.79 19.36 9.50
CA ALA A 355 12.41 19.98 8.32
C ALA A 355 12.51 19.02 7.12
N LEU A 356 12.32 17.71 7.31
CA LEU A 356 12.34 16.72 6.23
C LEU A 356 11.03 16.70 5.42
N VAL A 357 9.90 17.03 6.04
CA VAL A 357 8.56 16.81 5.46
C VAL A 357 8.36 17.60 4.17
N GLY A 358 8.56 18.92 4.20
CA GLY A 358 8.35 19.78 3.03
C GLY A 358 9.20 19.36 1.82
N PRO A 359 10.54 19.26 1.96
CA PRO A 359 11.40 18.81 0.88
C PRO A 359 11.12 17.38 0.40
N PHE A 360 10.68 16.47 1.28
CA PHE A 360 10.30 15.11 0.90
C PHE A 360 9.04 15.12 0.05
N VAL A 361 8.00 15.86 0.47
CA VAL A 361 6.76 16.04 -0.30
C VAL A 361 7.08 16.58 -1.69
N ALA A 362 7.86 17.66 -1.78
CA ALA A 362 8.24 18.24 -3.06
C ALA A 362 8.98 17.23 -3.96
N ALA A 363 9.98 16.52 -3.41
CA ALA A 363 10.73 15.54 -4.16
C ALA A 363 9.87 14.36 -4.62
N LEU A 364 8.97 13.86 -3.78
CA LEU A 364 8.10 12.74 -4.13
C LEU A 364 7.03 13.14 -5.15
N SER A 365 6.47 14.36 -5.05
CA SER A 365 5.56 14.91 -6.06
C SER A 365 6.24 15.02 -7.44
N ASP A 366 7.51 15.40 -7.49
CA ASP A 366 8.28 15.46 -8.74
C ASP A 366 8.55 14.06 -9.32
N LEU A 367 8.85 13.07 -8.46
CA LEU A 367 9.12 11.69 -8.85
C LEU A 367 7.84 10.92 -9.25
N ALA A 368 6.69 11.30 -8.69
CA ALA A 368 5.40 10.63 -8.88
C ALA A 368 4.26 11.65 -9.12
N PRO A 369 4.22 12.32 -10.28
CA PRO A 369 3.27 13.42 -10.56
C PRO A 369 1.80 12.99 -10.61
N GLY A 370 1.51 11.69 -10.60
CA GLY A 370 0.15 11.14 -10.53
C GLY A 370 -0.38 10.97 -9.09
N VAL A 371 0.44 11.18 -8.07
CA VAL A 371 0.10 10.96 -6.66
C VAL A 371 -0.15 12.30 -5.96
N ASP A 372 -1.26 12.39 -5.23
CA ASP A 372 -1.58 13.56 -4.38
C ASP A 372 -0.80 13.45 -3.06
N VAL A 373 0.45 13.93 -3.05
CA VAL A 373 1.33 13.92 -1.88
C VAL A 373 1.11 15.17 -1.03
N ARG A 374 0.76 15.02 0.25
CA ARG A 374 0.44 16.14 1.14
C ARG A 374 1.20 16.07 2.47
N PRO A 375 1.63 17.22 3.02
CA PRO A 375 2.16 17.24 4.37
C PRO A 375 1.05 17.02 5.39
N LEU A 376 1.40 16.38 6.50
CA LEU A 376 0.54 16.11 7.65
C LEU A 376 1.25 16.54 8.92
N ARG A 377 0.53 17.23 9.82
CA ARG A 377 1.02 17.56 11.16
C ARG A 377 0.37 16.66 12.21
N ILE A 378 1.21 16.10 13.08
CA ILE A 378 0.79 15.47 14.33
C ILE A 378 1.04 16.45 15.47
N HIS A 379 -0.02 16.79 16.19
CA HIS A 379 0.06 17.61 17.39
C HIS A 379 0.31 16.74 18.62
N ARG A 380 1.08 17.28 19.57
CA ARG A 380 1.29 16.66 20.88
C ARG A 380 0.67 17.53 21.99
N SER A 381 -0.21 16.95 22.80
CA SER A 381 -0.90 17.65 23.90
C SER A 381 -0.05 17.73 25.19
N GLY A 382 0.97 16.87 25.34
CA GLY A 382 1.88 16.84 26.49
C GLY A 382 3.18 17.64 26.30
N ARG A 383 3.53 18.45 27.31
CA ARG A 383 4.84 19.14 27.44
C ARG A 383 5.92 18.09 27.72
N THR A 384 7.05 18.13 27.01
CA THR A 384 8.19 17.26 27.35
C THR A 384 8.95 17.90 28.51
N PRO A 385 9.01 17.28 29.72
CA PRO A 385 9.68 17.87 30.86
C PRO A 385 11.21 17.67 30.69
N GLY A 386 11.88 18.60 30.00
CA GLY A 386 13.35 18.62 29.89
C GLY A 386 13.95 17.97 28.64
N ASP A 387 15.25 17.62 28.72
CA ASP A 387 16.02 17.00 27.63
C ASP A 387 15.65 15.53 27.43
N TYR A 388 14.84 15.26 26.40
CA TYR A 388 14.35 13.92 26.05
C TYR A 388 15.48 12.89 25.86
N ALA A 389 16.65 13.35 25.36
CA ALA A 389 17.82 12.50 25.16
C ALA A 389 18.42 12.00 26.49
N ALA A 390 18.18 12.70 27.60
CA ALA A 390 18.68 12.35 28.94
C ALA A 390 17.67 11.57 29.81
N MET A 391 16.42 11.40 29.35
CA MET A 391 15.37 10.71 30.12
C MET A 391 15.57 9.20 30.23
N SER A 392 15.14 8.60 31.34
CA SER A 392 15.10 7.14 31.50
C SER A 392 14.04 6.51 30.58
N PRO A 393 14.15 5.22 30.21
CA PRO A 393 13.13 4.54 29.41
C PRO A 393 11.70 4.63 29.99
N ALA A 394 11.56 4.53 31.32
CA ALA A 394 10.26 4.64 31.99
C ALA A 394 9.67 6.05 31.92
N ASP A 395 10.50 7.09 32.04
CA ASP A 395 10.05 8.48 31.91
C ASP A 395 9.68 8.83 30.46
N ARG A 396 10.36 8.22 29.47
CA ARG A 396 10.02 8.34 28.05
C ARG A 396 8.65 7.73 27.73
N ASP A 397 8.33 6.57 28.32
CA ASP A 397 7.03 5.92 28.16
C ASP A 397 5.89 6.75 28.78
N ILE A 398 6.13 7.42 29.90
CA ILE A 398 5.14 8.33 30.53
C ILE A 398 4.91 9.58 29.67
N ALA A 399 5.96 10.15 29.08
CA ALA A 399 5.84 11.33 28.22
C ALA A 399 5.15 11.04 26.87
N LEU A 400 5.08 9.77 26.45
CA LEU A 400 4.58 9.31 25.15
C LEU A 400 3.31 8.46 25.23
N ARG A 401 2.49 8.59 26.29
CA ARG A 401 1.21 7.89 26.38
C ARG A 401 0.30 8.19 25.17
N ASP A 402 -0.48 7.19 24.75
CA ASP A 402 -1.31 7.18 23.53
C ASP A 402 -2.34 8.32 23.46
N ASP A 403 -2.70 8.94 24.58
CA ASP A 403 -3.60 10.08 24.71
C ASP A 403 -2.93 11.44 24.43
N CYS A 404 -1.64 11.44 24.10
CA CYS A 404 -0.86 12.66 23.96
C CYS A 404 -0.62 13.13 22.52
N MET A 405 -1.08 12.41 21.49
CA MET A 405 -0.90 12.79 20.07
C MET A 405 -2.20 12.74 19.27
N PHE A 406 -2.40 13.71 18.38
CA PHE A 406 -3.55 13.74 17.47
C PHE A 406 -3.17 14.33 16.11
N VAL A 407 -3.82 13.83 15.06
CA VAL A 407 -3.71 14.36 13.70
C VAL A 407 -4.39 15.74 13.62
N GLU A 408 -3.80 16.67 12.87
CA GLU A 408 -4.41 17.97 12.59
C GLU A 408 -5.85 17.83 12.09
N SER A 409 -6.76 18.69 12.58
CA SER A 409 -8.21 18.55 12.38
C SER A 409 -8.66 18.54 10.93
N ASP A 410 -7.85 19.12 10.05
CA ASP A 410 -8.20 19.39 8.66
C ASP A 410 -7.70 18.27 7.73
N ALA A 411 -6.95 17.30 8.26
CA ALA A 411 -6.42 16.16 7.53
C ALA A 411 -7.34 14.93 7.68
N ASP A 412 -7.86 14.42 6.56
CA ASP A 412 -8.56 13.14 6.50
C ASP A 412 -7.58 12.06 6.02
N VAL A 413 -7.04 11.30 6.97
CA VAL A 413 -6.11 10.19 6.70
C VAL A 413 -6.85 8.85 6.62
N ARG A 414 -8.18 8.82 6.72
CA ARG A 414 -8.94 7.56 6.77
C ARG A 414 -8.85 6.80 5.45
N GLY A 415 -8.36 5.58 5.52
CA GLY A 415 -8.16 4.74 4.34
C GLY A 415 -6.94 5.11 3.48
N GLU A 416 -6.16 6.11 3.90
CA GLU A 416 -5.03 6.65 3.14
C GLU A 416 -3.70 6.03 3.59
N LEU A 417 -2.69 6.13 2.72
CA LEU A 417 -1.30 5.79 3.01
C LEU A 417 -0.61 6.98 3.71
N VAL A 418 0.18 6.69 4.73
CA VAL A 418 0.94 7.69 5.47
C VAL A 418 2.42 7.31 5.52
N VAL A 419 3.31 8.27 5.24
CA VAL A 419 4.76 8.14 5.39
C VAL A 419 5.20 8.99 6.59
N ALA A 420 5.73 8.35 7.62
CA ALA A 420 6.29 8.98 8.81
C ALA A 420 7.81 9.09 8.69
N LEU A 421 8.32 10.32 8.76
CA LEU A 421 9.74 10.65 8.72
C LEU A 421 10.26 10.93 10.13
N ASP A 422 11.41 10.34 10.48
CA ASP A 422 12.13 10.71 11.69
C ASP A 422 13.64 10.75 11.45
N ASP A 423 14.38 11.40 12.36
CA ASP A 423 15.82 11.52 12.19
C ASP A 423 16.59 10.27 12.63
N ILE A 424 16.18 9.62 13.72
CA ILE A 424 16.82 8.42 14.23
C ILE A 424 15.85 7.43 14.89
N ARG A 425 16.04 6.15 14.60
CA ARG A 425 15.37 5.05 15.32
C ARG A 425 16.31 4.43 16.34
N VAL A 426 15.97 4.48 17.63
CA VAL A 426 16.74 3.84 18.72
C VAL A 426 15.93 2.73 19.40
N THR A 427 14.87 3.07 20.14
CA THR A 427 14.02 2.09 20.85
C THR A 427 12.67 1.84 20.17
N GLY A 428 12.39 2.59 19.09
CA GLY A 428 11.09 2.59 18.40
C GLY A 428 9.93 3.17 19.20
N THR A 429 10.19 3.87 20.33
CA THR A 429 9.10 4.43 21.15
C THR A 429 8.31 5.51 20.42
N HIS A 430 8.97 6.41 19.70
CA HIS A 430 8.29 7.41 18.85
C HIS A 430 7.51 6.76 17.71
N GLU A 431 8.11 5.78 17.03
CA GLU A 431 7.48 4.98 15.97
C GLU A 431 6.13 4.41 16.46
N ARG A 432 6.11 3.78 17.64
CA ARG A 432 4.89 3.21 18.22
C ARG A 432 3.82 4.26 18.52
N ALA A 433 4.19 5.40 19.09
CA ALA A 433 3.25 6.48 19.40
C ALA A 433 2.65 7.10 18.13
N VAL A 434 3.47 7.33 17.10
CA VAL A 434 3.00 7.81 15.78
C VAL A 434 2.09 6.79 15.13
N ASN A 435 2.45 5.50 15.17
CA ASN A 435 1.61 4.42 14.65
C ASN A 435 0.25 4.36 15.33
N ALA A 436 0.22 4.42 16.66
CA ALA A 436 -1.03 4.42 17.43
C ALA A 436 -1.92 5.62 17.05
N CYS A 437 -1.35 6.82 16.96
CA CYS A 437 -2.05 8.04 16.59
C CYS A 437 -2.66 7.96 15.18
N LEU A 438 -1.85 7.60 14.18
CA LEU A 438 -2.29 7.53 12.78
C LEU A 438 -3.28 6.38 12.55
N SER A 439 -3.09 5.24 13.21
CA SER A 439 -4.02 4.11 13.14
C SER A 439 -5.36 4.47 13.77
N ALA A 440 -5.36 5.17 14.91
CA ALA A 440 -6.58 5.67 15.54
C ALA A 440 -7.30 6.71 14.68
N ALA A 441 -6.57 7.49 13.89
CA ALA A 441 -7.12 8.40 12.88
C ALA A 441 -7.61 7.69 11.61
N GLY A 442 -7.39 6.38 11.47
CA GLY A 442 -7.89 5.55 10.39
C GLY A 442 -6.95 5.40 9.19
N ALA A 443 -5.67 5.74 9.33
CA ALA A 443 -4.67 5.45 8.30
C ALA A 443 -4.71 3.97 7.88
N ARG A 444 -4.73 3.71 6.57
CA ARG A 444 -4.74 2.34 6.01
C ARG A 444 -3.40 1.66 6.22
N TRP A 445 -2.33 2.43 6.04
CA TRP A 445 -0.97 1.95 6.00
C TRP A 445 0.00 3.04 6.43
N ILE A 446 1.04 2.68 7.17
CA ILE A 446 2.03 3.62 7.71
C ILE A 446 3.44 3.11 7.45
N ASP A 447 4.18 3.82 6.60
CA ASP A 447 5.58 3.54 6.35
C ASP A 447 6.46 4.46 7.20
N HIS A 448 7.60 3.95 7.69
CA HIS A 448 8.54 4.72 8.50
C HIS A 448 9.89 4.84 7.83
N LEU A 449 10.35 6.07 7.68
CA LEU A 449 11.61 6.40 7.03
C LEU A 449 12.50 7.19 7.99
N TYR A 450 13.76 6.76 8.08
CA TYR A 450 14.73 7.30 9.02
C TYR A 450 15.97 7.81 8.30
N LEU A 451 16.65 8.80 8.86
CA LEU A 451 18.04 9.07 8.44
C LEU A 451 18.95 7.95 8.97
N VAL A 452 18.79 7.59 10.24
CA VAL A 452 19.65 6.60 10.91
C VAL A 452 18.83 5.56 11.67
N ASP A 453 19.10 4.28 11.42
CA ASP A 453 18.61 3.17 12.24
C ASP A 453 19.71 2.72 13.21
N ALA A 454 19.53 3.02 14.49
CA ALA A 454 20.43 2.69 15.59
C ALA A 454 19.81 1.67 16.56
N ALA A 455 18.84 0.88 16.11
CA ALA A 455 18.12 -0.07 16.98
C ALA A 455 19.03 -1.12 17.64
N ALA A 456 20.18 -1.43 17.02
CA ALA A 456 21.20 -2.31 17.60
C ALA A 456 21.78 -1.77 18.94
N PHE A 457 21.59 -0.48 19.23
CA PHE A 457 22.06 0.21 20.43
C PHE A 457 20.92 0.60 21.38
N ALA A 458 19.74 0.01 21.26
CA ALA A 458 18.59 0.32 22.10
C ALA A 458 18.87 0.24 23.61
N ALA A 459 19.82 -0.62 24.03
CA ALA A 459 20.26 -0.78 25.42
C ALA A 459 21.35 0.23 25.86
N SER A 460 21.79 1.13 24.97
CA SER A 460 22.89 2.09 25.21
C SER A 460 22.40 3.53 24.97
N PRO A 461 21.81 4.18 26.00
CA PRO A 461 21.22 5.52 25.88
C PRO A 461 22.18 6.61 25.39
N GLN A 462 23.49 6.36 25.48
CA GLN A 462 24.56 7.31 25.16
C GLN A 462 24.78 7.47 23.64
N MET A 463 24.27 6.56 22.79
CA MET A 463 24.54 6.60 21.35
C MET A 463 23.95 7.85 20.67
N GLU A 464 22.77 8.31 21.09
CA GLU A 464 22.19 9.54 20.54
C GLU A 464 23.09 10.75 20.85
N SER A 465 23.66 10.81 22.06
CA SER A 465 24.63 11.85 22.45
C SER A 465 25.94 11.77 21.65
N VAL A 466 26.42 10.56 21.33
CA VAL A 466 27.63 10.34 20.52
C VAL A 466 27.46 10.83 19.07
N LEU A 467 26.26 10.70 18.49
CA LEU A 467 25.98 11.14 17.12
C LEU A 467 25.75 12.66 16.97
N ASN A 468 25.44 13.34 18.08
CA ASN A 468 24.87 14.67 18.06
C ASN A 468 25.89 15.84 18.00
N LEU A 469 27.16 15.62 18.36
CA LEU A 469 28.12 16.71 18.65
C LEU A 469 29.40 16.74 17.78
N VAL A 470 29.33 16.21 16.56
CA VAL A 470 30.52 16.15 15.69
C VAL A 470 30.86 17.50 15.02
N ALA A 471 29.85 18.34 14.69
CA ALA A 471 30.07 19.54 13.87
C ALA A 471 29.59 20.89 14.46
N VAL A 472 28.89 20.88 15.60
CA VAL A 472 28.41 22.11 16.26
C VAL A 472 28.76 22.06 17.75
N ARG A 473 29.86 22.71 18.10
CA ARG A 473 30.61 22.62 19.35
C ARG A 473 30.63 23.94 20.09
N ASP A 474 30.67 25.06 19.37
CA ASP A 474 30.74 26.40 19.93
C ASP A 474 29.71 27.36 19.30
N VAL A 475 29.69 28.60 19.80
CA VAL A 475 28.78 29.65 19.33
C VAL A 475 29.04 30.06 17.87
N ASP A 476 30.27 30.01 17.39
CA ASP A 476 30.60 30.40 16.02
C ASP A 476 30.03 29.39 15.02
N GLU A 477 30.07 28.09 15.34
CA GLU A 477 29.44 27.04 14.53
C GLU A 477 27.91 27.14 14.55
N VAL A 478 27.30 27.55 15.68
CA VAL A 478 25.85 27.84 15.72
C VAL A 478 25.52 29.07 14.87
N LEU A 479 26.29 30.16 15.02
CA LEU A 479 26.12 31.40 14.24
C LEU A 479 26.23 31.14 12.74
N ALA A 480 27.20 30.33 12.31
CA ALA A 480 27.37 29.95 10.91
C ALA A 480 26.13 29.26 10.33
N ILE A 481 25.37 28.51 11.12
CA ILE A 481 24.13 27.86 10.67
C ILE A 481 22.96 28.85 10.67
N VAL A 482 22.76 29.62 11.75
CA VAL A 482 21.60 30.53 11.84
C VAL A 482 21.69 31.76 10.94
N MET A 483 22.90 32.08 10.46
CA MET A 483 23.14 33.14 9.49
C MET A 483 23.00 32.69 8.03
N ALA A 484 22.83 31.38 7.78
CA ALA A 484 22.65 30.88 6.42
C ALA A 484 21.22 31.14 5.92
N ASP A 485 21.07 31.44 4.63
CA ASP A 485 19.77 31.74 4.01
C ASP A 485 18.79 30.54 4.05
N ASP A 486 19.31 29.34 4.25
CA ASP A 486 18.56 28.08 4.34
C ASP A 486 18.32 27.62 5.78
N PHE A 487 18.49 28.50 6.78
CA PHE A 487 18.29 28.14 8.17
C PHE A 487 16.83 27.74 8.45
N VAL A 488 16.64 26.57 9.07
CA VAL A 488 15.35 26.04 9.52
C VAL A 488 15.33 25.97 11.06
N PRO A 489 14.60 26.88 11.72
CA PRO A 489 14.51 26.91 13.18
C PRO A 489 13.90 25.63 13.76
N ASN A 490 14.49 25.13 14.86
CA ASN A 490 14.00 23.93 15.55
C ASN A 490 14.38 23.92 17.04
N ALA A 491 13.72 23.06 17.81
CA ALA A 491 13.85 22.98 19.26
C ALA A 491 15.30 22.74 19.74
N ARG A 492 16.12 22.03 18.95
CA ARG A 492 17.51 21.75 19.32
C ARG A 492 18.36 23.01 19.31
N VAL A 493 18.20 23.87 18.29
CA VAL A 493 18.92 25.15 18.21
C VAL A 493 18.55 26.05 19.39
N CYS A 494 17.26 26.16 19.68
CA CYS A 494 16.77 26.94 20.82
C CYS A 494 17.42 26.47 22.13
N ARG A 495 17.33 25.17 22.44
CA ARG A 495 17.95 24.59 23.65
C ARG A 495 19.47 24.76 23.67
N ARG A 496 20.13 24.67 22.50
CA ARG A 496 21.58 24.88 22.40
C ARG A 496 21.95 26.32 22.76
N VAL A 497 21.24 27.30 22.22
CA VAL A 497 21.46 28.73 22.52
C VAL A 497 21.27 29.01 24.01
N LEU A 498 20.20 28.50 24.62
CA LEU A 498 19.90 28.72 26.04
C LEU A 498 20.89 28.06 27.00
N THR A 499 21.68 27.08 26.53
CA THR A 499 22.70 26.38 27.32
C THR A 499 24.12 26.84 27.00
N LEU A 500 24.28 27.89 26.18
CA LEU A 500 25.59 28.49 25.95
C LEU A 500 26.13 29.15 27.23
N PRO A 501 27.45 29.14 27.45
CA PRO A 501 28.07 29.96 28.49
C PRO A 501 27.68 31.44 28.35
N PRO A 502 27.56 32.19 29.46
CA PRO A 502 27.26 33.63 29.50
C PRO A 502 27.85 34.47 28.36
N GLU A 503 29.17 34.39 28.16
CA GLU A 503 29.90 35.19 27.18
C GLU A 503 29.58 34.77 25.73
N GLN A 504 29.35 33.48 25.52
CA GLN A 504 28.95 32.93 24.23
C GLN A 504 27.50 33.30 23.91
N LEU A 505 26.61 33.30 24.91
CA LEU A 505 25.24 33.76 24.73
C LEU A 505 25.19 35.25 24.37
N ASP A 506 25.98 36.10 25.02
CA ASP A 506 26.12 37.52 24.63
C ASP A 506 26.63 37.67 23.20
N THR A 507 27.62 36.86 22.83
CA THR A 507 28.16 36.83 21.45
C THR A 507 27.08 36.44 20.45
N PHE A 508 26.27 35.43 20.76
CA PHE A 508 25.14 35.01 19.92
C PHE A 508 24.13 36.14 19.78
N VAL A 509 23.72 36.76 20.89
CA VAL A 509 22.74 37.88 20.89
C VAL A 509 23.25 39.07 20.09
N GLY A 510 24.55 39.38 20.18
CA GLY A 510 25.14 40.50 19.44
C GLY A 510 25.32 40.27 17.94
N ARG A 511 25.24 39.02 17.46
CA ARG A 511 25.57 38.66 16.06
C ARG A 511 24.44 37.97 15.30
N ALA A 512 23.52 37.29 15.99
CA ALA A 512 22.45 36.55 15.35
C ALA A 512 21.48 37.51 14.63
N PRO A 513 20.89 37.10 13.49
CA PRO A 513 19.86 37.90 12.82
C PRO A 513 18.67 38.20 13.76
N ALA A 514 18.10 39.40 13.65
CA ALA A 514 16.98 39.82 14.50
C ALA A 514 15.80 38.83 14.46
N VAL A 515 15.45 38.34 13.27
CA VAL A 515 14.40 37.33 13.07
C VAL A 515 14.68 36.02 13.83
N VAL A 516 15.95 35.61 13.93
CA VAL A 516 16.34 34.42 14.70
C VAL A 516 16.16 34.68 16.19
N LEU A 517 16.56 35.85 16.69
CA LEU A 517 16.37 36.23 18.09
C LEU A 517 14.89 36.31 18.48
N GLU A 518 14.06 36.90 17.62
CA GLU A 518 12.60 36.93 17.79
C GLU A 518 12.02 35.52 17.86
N TRP A 519 12.45 34.63 16.95
CA TRP A 519 12.02 33.24 16.96
C TRP A 519 12.45 32.49 18.22
N VAL A 520 13.69 32.65 18.70
CA VAL A 520 14.16 31.99 19.94
C VAL A 520 13.35 32.49 21.14
N ARG A 521 13.07 33.80 21.23
CA ARG A 521 12.22 34.36 22.30
C ARG A 521 10.81 33.79 22.26
N TRP A 522 10.20 33.70 21.07
CA TRP A 522 8.91 33.04 20.88
C TRP A 522 8.97 31.57 21.33
N ALA A 523 10.00 30.82 20.92
CA ALA A 523 10.16 29.42 21.29
C ALA A 523 10.31 29.21 22.80
N VAL A 524 11.05 30.10 23.48
CA VAL A 524 11.16 30.12 24.95
C VAL A 524 9.80 30.27 25.61
N GLN A 525 8.95 31.18 25.11
CA GLN A 525 7.61 31.41 25.64
C GLN A 525 6.66 30.25 25.32
N ALA A 526 6.66 29.79 24.07
CA ALA A 526 5.75 28.77 23.55
C ALA A 526 5.95 27.41 24.24
N ASP A 527 7.19 27.02 24.50
CA ASP A 527 7.53 25.77 25.20
C ASP A 527 7.80 25.98 26.71
N LEU A 528 7.60 27.20 27.24
CA LEU A 528 7.83 27.56 28.65
C LEU A 528 9.23 27.21 29.16
N LEU A 529 10.25 27.37 28.31
CA LEU A 529 11.63 26.96 28.61
C LEU A 529 12.20 27.70 29.83
N ALA A 530 11.73 28.91 30.13
CA ALA A 530 12.11 29.65 31.33
C ALA A 530 11.74 28.95 32.65
N THR A 531 10.78 28.02 32.63
CA THR A 531 10.38 27.23 33.82
C THR A 531 11.20 25.95 34.01
N VAL A 532 12.04 25.62 33.03
CA VAL A 532 12.92 24.46 33.08
C VAL A 532 14.26 24.91 33.63
N GLU A 533 14.69 24.35 34.76
CA GLU A 533 15.90 24.76 35.50
C GLU A 533 17.13 24.90 34.58
N GLN A 534 17.35 23.92 33.68
CA GLN A 534 18.47 23.91 32.74
C GLN A 534 18.50 25.11 31.77
N PHE A 535 17.35 25.71 31.46
CA PHE A 535 17.23 26.78 30.46
C PHE A 535 16.86 28.14 31.06
N ALA A 536 16.55 28.20 32.36
CA ALA A 536 16.03 29.38 33.02
C ALA A 536 16.99 30.59 32.92
N ASP A 537 18.27 30.39 33.22
CA ASP A 537 19.28 31.48 33.18
C ASP A 537 19.47 32.03 31.76
N GLY A 538 19.58 31.15 30.76
CA GLY A 538 19.69 31.55 29.36
C GLY A 538 18.43 32.27 28.87
N ALA A 539 17.25 31.80 29.26
CA ALA A 539 15.97 32.40 28.91
C ALA A 539 15.82 33.79 29.53
N LEU A 540 16.18 33.95 30.81
CA LEU A 540 16.17 35.24 31.51
C LEU A 540 17.15 36.23 30.86
N ARG A 541 18.35 35.78 30.49
CA ARG A 541 19.33 36.66 29.83
C ARG A 541 18.88 37.10 28.43
N LEU A 542 18.23 36.21 27.68
CA LEU A 542 17.75 36.48 26.33
C LEU A 542 16.49 37.37 26.30
N CYS A 543 15.61 37.19 27.29
CA CYS A 543 14.28 37.82 27.33
C CYS A 543 14.15 38.96 28.36
N GLY A 544 15.02 39.04 29.36
CA GLY A 544 14.97 40.02 30.45
C GLY A 544 15.61 41.37 30.14
N GLY A 545 15.97 41.63 28.88
CA GLY A 545 16.74 42.79 28.43
C GLY A 545 15.93 44.03 27.99
N ASP A 546 14.59 44.02 28.03
CA ASP A 546 13.74 45.14 27.57
C ASP A 546 13.75 46.38 28.50
N GLY A 547 14.90 46.68 29.12
CA GLY A 547 15.11 47.81 30.02
C GLY A 547 16.52 48.40 29.95
N ARG A 548 17.21 48.35 28.81
CA ARG A 548 18.46 49.11 28.56
C ARG A 548 18.43 49.88 27.25
#